data_AF-A0A915AJK4-F1
#
_entry.id   AF-A0A915AJK4-F1
#
_cell.length_a   1.000
_cell.length_b   1.000
_cell.length_c   1.000
_cell.angle_alpha   90.00
_cell.angle_beta   90.00
_cell.angle_gamma   90.00
#
_symmetry.space_group_name_H-M   'P 1'
#
loop_
_entity.id
_entity.type
_entity.pdbx_description
1 polymer ?
#
loop_
_entity_poly.entity_id
_entity_poly.type
_entity_poly.pdbx_seq_one_letter_code
_entity_poly.pdbx_strand_id
1 'polypeptide(L)'
;MGDKFYAVAHGRKPGVYEEWANAQKQIKDYPQPVYKKFATRDEAEEFVKARQHERVSMQVEESAKKFYAVARGKVIGIFTEFNEVKKHIADYPQPMYKKFGGLAEAREYFKKYSGCEDTTECSKVGNGDDDLSTEEKEKEQKKSCAREDVKHKNTSKDKDESKEKVYYAVARGHRPGVYKSWAECQEQTKDFKGAKFKKFTEEDEAKFFAEGNTLKQIGAQVLSSLTR
;
A
#
# COMPACT_ATOMS: atom_id res chain seq x y z
N MET A 1 20.86 -37.27 17.14
CA MET A 1 20.12 -35.99 17.10
C MET A 1 19.25 -36.01 15.87
N GLY A 2 17.96 -35.64 15.96
CA GLY A 2 17.12 -35.53 14.76
C GLY A 2 17.45 -34.27 13.98
N ASP A 3 17.54 -34.38 12.67
CA ASP A 3 17.72 -33.25 11.75
C ASP A 3 16.51 -32.31 11.87
N LYS A 4 16.78 -31.00 11.99
CA LYS A 4 15.74 -29.97 12.09
C LYS A 4 15.78 -29.14 10.82
N PHE A 5 14.65 -29.05 10.15
CA PHE A 5 14.51 -28.22 8.95
C PHE A 5 13.86 -26.89 9.32
N TYR A 6 14.39 -25.79 8.80
CA TYR A 6 13.94 -24.43 9.06
C TYR A 6 13.31 -23.86 7.79
N ALA A 7 11.99 -23.77 7.78
CA ALA A 7 11.23 -23.15 6.70
C ALA A 7 11.14 -21.65 6.92
N VAL A 8 11.57 -20.85 5.96
CA VAL A 8 11.39 -19.39 5.92
C VAL A 8 10.37 -19.08 4.84
N ALA A 9 9.15 -18.73 5.23
CA ALA A 9 8.07 -18.37 4.32
C ALA A 9 8.06 -16.87 4.00
N HIS A 10 8.51 -16.03 4.94
CA HIS A 10 8.63 -14.58 4.73
C HIS A 10 9.99 -14.11 5.25
N GLY A 11 10.88 -13.76 4.32
CA GLY A 11 12.24 -13.32 4.58
C GLY A 11 12.89 -12.80 3.30
N ARG A 12 14.19 -12.53 3.35
CA ARG A 12 14.96 -12.07 2.18
C ARG A 12 14.99 -13.09 1.05
N LYS A 13 15.20 -14.36 1.40
CA LYS A 13 15.08 -15.51 0.51
C LYS A 13 14.15 -16.53 1.17
N PRO A 14 12.92 -16.72 0.67
CA PRO A 14 12.03 -17.76 1.17
C PRO A 14 12.51 -19.13 0.69
N GLY A 15 12.39 -20.15 1.55
CA GLY A 15 12.89 -21.49 1.27
C GLY A 15 13.05 -22.35 2.52
N VAL A 16 13.47 -23.60 2.33
CA VAL A 16 13.79 -24.54 3.41
C VAL A 16 15.30 -24.56 3.61
N TYR A 17 15.74 -24.46 4.87
CA TYR A 17 17.14 -24.46 5.26
C TYR A 17 17.40 -25.60 6.24
N GLU A 18 18.53 -26.28 6.08
CA GLU A 18 18.97 -27.36 6.99
C GLU A 18 19.69 -26.79 8.22
N GLU A 19 20.18 -25.54 8.12
CA GLU A 19 20.91 -24.87 9.18
C GLU A 19 20.19 -23.61 9.68
N TRP A 20 20.07 -23.48 11.00
CA TRP A 20 19.53 -22.27 11.63
C TRP A 20 20.33 -21.02 11.24
N ALA A 21 21.65 -21.10 11.11
CA ALA A 21 22.49 -19.96 10.75
C ALA A 21 22.10 -19.37 9.38
N ASN A 22 21.73 -20.21 8.41
CA ASN A 22 21.33 -19.77 7.08
C ASN A 22 19.91 -19.17 7.08
N ALA A 23 18.97 -19.83 7.78
CA ALA A 23 17.62 -19.29 7.99
C ALA A 23 17.66 -17.95 8.73
N GLN A 24 18.45 -17.86 9.80
CA GLN A 24 18.59 -16.67 10.63
C GLN A 24 19.07 -15.46 9.82
N LYS A 25 20.03 -15.63 8.89
CA LYS A 25 20.48 -14.55 8.00
C LYS A 25 19.34 -13.98 7.13
N GLN A 26 18.33 -14.78 6.79
CA GLN A 26 17.20 -14.31 5.96
C GLN A 26 16.14 -13.55 6.75
N ILE A 27 16.03 -13.82 8.06
CA ILE A 27 15.01 -13.24 8.95
C ILE A 27 15.56 -12.15 9.87
N LYS A 28 16.87 -12.14 10.13
CA LYS A 28 17.51 -11.17 11.02
C LYS A 28 17.38 -9.77 10.42
N ASP A 29 16.85 -8.84 11.22
CA ASP A 29 16.52 -7.47 10.80
C ASP A 29 15.52 -7.40 9.63
N TYR A 30 14.69 -8.44 9.48
CA TYR A 30 13.61 -8.46 8.49
C TYR A 30 12.28 -8.11 9.18
N PRO A 31 11.46 -7.19 8.62
CA PRO A 31 10.18 -6.86 9.22
C PRO A 31 9.19 -8.03 9.08
N GLN A 32 8.53 -8.39 10.19
CA GLN A 32 7.52 -9.46 10.25
C GLN A 32 7.96 -10.78 9.60
N PRO A 33 9.12 -11.36 10.01
CA PRO A 33 9.60 -12.58 9.40
C PRO A 33 8.68 -13.75 9.79
N VAL A 34 8.41 -14.62 8.82
CA VAL A 34 7.62 -15.82 9.03
C VAL A 34 8.53 -17.01 8.79
N TYR A 35 8.79 -17.75 9.86
CA TYR A 35 9.57 -18.98 9.80
C TYR A 35 9.05 -20.00 10.80
N LYS A 36 9.29 -21.28 10.51
CA LYS A 36 8.92 -22.40 11.39
C LYS A 36 9.93 -23.53 11.24
N LYS A 37 10.14 -24.27 12.33
CA LYS A 37 11.00 -25.47 12.35
C LYS A 37 10.15 -26.72 12.23
N PHE A 38 10.63 -27.70 11.46
CA PHE A 38 9.97 -28.96 11.17
C PHE A 38 10.93 -30.13 11.39
N ALA A 39 10.37 -31.32 11.59
CA ALA A 39 11.14 -32.56 11.73
C ALA A 39 11.48 -33.16 10.35
N THR A 40 10.68 -32.88 9.33
CA THR A 40 10.90 -33.37 7.97
C THR A 40 11.05 -32.20 6.99
N ARG A 41 11.80 -32.43 5.90
CA ARG A 41 11.97 -31.47 4.82
C ARG A 41 10.65 -31.21 4.08
N ASP A 42 9.84 -32.26 3.93
CA ASP A 42 8.56 -32.22 3.23
C ASP A 42 7.57 -31.24 3.90
N GLU A 43 7.35 -31.37 5.22
CA GLU A 43 6.50 -30.44 5.98
C GLU A 43 7.01 -28.98 5.90
N ALA A 44 8.33 -28.80 5.86
CA ALA A 44 8.95 -27.49 5.73
C ALA A 44 8.68 -26.87 4.34
N GLU A 45 8.75 -27.67 3.28
CA GLU A 45 8.49 -27.24 1.91
C GLU A 45 7.01 -26.87 1.73
N GLU A 46 6.11 -27.70 2.24
CA GLU A 46 4.67 -27.41 2.23
C GLU A 46 4.35 -26.09 2.96
N PHE A 47 5.02 -25.80 4.08
CA PHE A 47 4.83 -24.52 4.79
C PHE A 47 5.27 -23.31 3.96
N VAL A 48 6.36 -23.42 3.20
CA VAL A 48 6.80 -22.35 2.29
C VAL A 48 5.80 -22.23 1.14
N LYS A 49 5.40 -23.35 0.52
CA LYS A 49 4.49 -23.41 -0.64
C LYS A 49 3.08 -22.90 -0.30
N ALA A 50 2.52 -23.30 0.84
CA ALA A 50 1.21 -22.84 1.30
C ALA A 50 1.16 -21.33 1.58
N ARG A 51 2.33 -20.70 1.76
CA ARG A 51 2.48 -19.25 1.95
C ARG A 51 3.05 -18.54 0.73
N GLN A 52 3.35 -19.25 -0.36
CA GLN A 52 3.67 -18.61 -1.64
C GLN A 52 2.44 -17.87 -2.16
N HIS A 53 2.68 -16.71 -2.75
CA HIS A 53 1.62 -15.88 -3.28
C HIS A 53 1.02 -16.49 -4.54
N GLU A 54 -0.29 -16.56 -4.62
CA GLU A 54 -0.96 -17.02 -5.83
C GLU A 54 -0.91 -15.91 -6.90
N ARG A 55 -0.36 -16.23 -8.08
CA ARG A 55 -0.26 -15.28 -9.19
C ARG A 55 -1.52 -15.34 -10.03
N VAL A 56 -2.33 -14.29 -9.93
CA VAL A 56 -3.52 -14.13 -10.76
C VAL A 56 -3.18 -13.23 -11.94
N SER A 57 -3.03 -13.83 -13.12
CA SER A 57 -2.95 -13.13 -14.40
C SER A 57 -4.36 -12.93 -14.94
N MET A 58 -5.15 -12.06 -14.30
CA MET A 58 -6.46 -11.71 -14.86
C MET A 58 -6.25 -10.75 -16.02
N GLN A 59 -6.97 -10.97 -17.12
CA GLN A 59 -7.01 -10.04 -18.25
C GLN A 59 -7.68 -8.76 -17.78
N VAL A 60 -6.88 -7.76 -17.46
CA VAL A 60 -7.37 -6.48 -16.98
C VAL A 60 -7.90 -5.69 -18.18
N GLU A 61 -9.17 -5.34 -18.12
CA GLU A 61 -9.81 -4.49 -19.13
C GLU A 61 -9.19 -3.09 -19.10
N GLU A 62 -8.66 -2.63 -20.24
CA GLU A 62 -7.97 -1.34 -20.37
C GLU A 62 -8.88 -0.12 -20.12
N SER A 63 -10.21 -0.32 -20.05
CA SER A 63 -11.23 0.71 -19.78
C SER A 63 -11.27 1.21 -18.33
N ALA A 64 -10.58 0.55 -17.40
CA ALA A 64 -10.62 0.93 -16.00
C ALA A 64 -9.85 2.23 -15.73
N LYS A 65 -10.43 3.12 -14.91
CA LYS A 65 -9.82 4.41 -14.54
C LYS A 65 -8.72 4.29 -13.48
N LYS A 66 -8.64 3.13 -12.80
CA LYS A 66 -7.78 2.88 -11.65
C LYS A 66 -7.30 1.45 -11.68
N PHE A 67 -5.99 1.28 -11.53
CA PHE A 67 -5.33 -0.02 -11.47
C PHE A 67 -4.57 -0.15 -10.16
N TYR A 68 -4.61 -1.32 -9.55
CA TYR A 68 -3.96 -1.64 -8.30
C TYR A 68 -2.99 -2.80 -8.55
N ALA A 69 -1.70 -2.52 -8.57
CA ALA A 69 -0.70 -3.56 -8.68
C ALA A 69 -0.32 -4.05 -7.28
N VAL A 70 -0.49 -5.34 -7.02
CA VAL A 70 -0.13 -6.00 -5.77
C VAL A 70 1.10 -6.84 -6.03
N ALA A 71 2.25 -6.40 -5.52
CA ALA A 71 3.54 -7.08 -5.66
C ALA A 71 3.82 -8.04 -4.49
N ARG A 72 3.26 -7.77 -3.30
CA ARG A 72 3.31 -8.69 -2.15
C ARG A 72 1.95 -8.77 -1.48
N GLY A 73 1.43 -9.98 -1.36
CA GLY A 73 0.15 -10.31 -0.76
C GLY A 73 -0.13 -11.80 -0.87
N LYS A 74 -1.26 -12.26 -0.32
CA LYS A 74 -1.72 -13.65 -0.51
C LYS A 74 -2.00 -13.95 -2.00
N VAL A 75 -2.47 -12.93 -2.71
CA VAL A 75 -2.69 -12.95 -4.15
C VAL A 75 -1.93 -11.78 -4.75
N ILE A 76 -1.13 -12.05 -5.78
CA ILE A 76 -0.35 -11.04 -6.50
C ILE A 76 -0.88 -10.91 -7.92
N GLY A 77 -0.95 -9.68 -8.42
CA GLY A 77 -1.52 -9.37 -9.72
C GLY A 77 -1.87 -7.89 -9.88
N ILE A 78 -2.48 -7.57 -11.00
CA ILE A 78 -3.04 -6.24 -11.27
C ILE A 78 -4.56 -6.36 -11.17
N PHE A 79 -5.14 -5.53 -10.32
CA PHE A 79 -6.57 -5.53 -10.03
C PHE A 79 -7.16 -4.18 -10.39
N THR A 80 -8.44 -4.15 -10.75
CA THR A 80 -9.20 -2.91 -10.97
C THR A 80 -9.96 -2.48 -9.71
N GLU A 81 -10.13 -3.40 -8.75
CA GLU A 81 -10.88 -3.18 -7.51
C GLU A 81 -9.99 -3.17 -6.26
N PHE A 82 -10.10 -2.11 -5.46
CA PHE A 82 -9.37 -2.02 -4.19
C PHE A 82 -9.92 -2.95 -3.10
N ASN A 83 -11.21 -3.27 -3.14
CA ASN A 83 -11.84 -4.07 -2.08
C ASN A 83 -11.30 -5.52 -2.09
N GLU A 84 -11.08 -6.07 -3.28
CA GLU A 84 -10.42 -7.38 -3.45
C GLU A 84 -8.98 -7.35 -2.95
N VAL A 85 -8.20 -6.37 -3.43
CA VAL A 85 -6.82 -6.15 -2.98
C VAL A 85 -6.74 -6.09 -1.46
N LYS A 86 -7.63 -5.32 -0.82
CA LYS A 86 -7.68 -5.15 0.63
C LYS A 86 -7.86 -6.48 1.37
N LYS A 87 -8.73 -7.37 0.87
CA LYS A 87 -8.92 -8.71 1.45
C LYS A 87 -7.65 -9.56 1.34
N HIS A 88 -6.89 -9.43 0.26
CA HIS A 88 -5.67 -10.20 0.02
C HIS A 88 -4.44 -9.70 0.79
N ILE A 89 -4.43 -8.43 1.21
CA ILE A 89 -3.29 -7.80 1.89
C ILE A 89 -3.45 -7.66 3.41
N ALA A 90 -4.70 -7.63 3.93
CA ALA A 90 -4.95 -7.22 5.32
C ALA A 90 -4.31 -8.13 6.38
N ASP A 91 -4.09 -9.40 6.06
CA ASP A 91 -3.50 -10.41 6.95
C ASP A 91 -2.13 -10.90 6.43
N TYR A 92 -1.52 -10.18 5.49
CA TYR A 92 -0.24 -10.57 4.89
C TYR A 92 0.92 -9.79 5.53
N PRO A 93 2.04 -10.45 5.90
CA PRO A 93 3.20 -9.75 6.42
C PRO A 93 3.80 -8.84 5.33
N GLN A 94 3.99 -7.56 5.67
CA GLN A 94 4.55 -6.54 4.79
C GLN A 94 3.90 -6.48 3.38
N PRO A 95 2.59 -6.16 3.28
CA PRO A 95 1.92 -6.09 1.99
C PRO A 95 2.45 -4.92 1.16
N MET A 96 2.64 -5.15 -0.13
CA MET A 96 3.17 -4.15 -1.06
C MET A 96 2.24 -4.02 -2.25
N TYR A 97 1.58 -2.87 -2.35
CA TYR A 97 0.68 -2.55 -3.44
C TYR A 97 0.76 -1.06 -3.79
N LYS A 98 0.47 -0.73 -5.04
CA LYS A 98 0.42 0.66 -5.51
C LYS A 98 -0.72 0.87 -6.51
N LYS A 99 -1.34 2.05 -6.45
CA LYS A 99 -2.39 2.48 -7.38
C LYS A 99 -1.79 3.27 -8.54
N PHE A 100 -2.34 3.04 -9.73
CA PHE A 100 -1.94 3.65 -10.99
C PHE A 100 -3.15 4.13 -11.77
N GLY A 101 -2.95 5.16 -12.59
CA GLY A 101 -3.94 5.63 -13.56
C GLY A 101 -3.88 4.87 -14.88
N GLY A 102 -2.72 4.29 -15.23
CA GLY A 102 -2.53 3.48 -16.44
C GLY A 102 -2.17 2.03 -16.14
N LEU A 103 -2.63 1.13 -17.01
CA LEU A 103 -2.32 -0.30 -16.95
C LEU A 103 -0.82 -0.56 -17.16
N ALA A 104 -0.19 0.18 -18.08
CA ALA A 104 1.24 0.05 -18.39
C ALA A 104 2.12 0.33 -17.17
N GLU A 105 1.85 1.41 -16.43
CA GLU A 105 2.59 1.74 -15.20
C GLU A 105 2.39 0.68 -14.11
N ALA A 106 1.16 0.16 -13.98
CA ALA A 106 0.85 -0.90 -13.04
C ALA A 106 1.60 -2.21 -13.34
N ARG A 107 1.69 -2.57 -14.63
CA ARG A 107 2.47 -3.72 -15.11
C ARG A 107 3.96 -3.55 -14.84
N GLU A 108 4.52 -2.39 -15.12
CA GLU A 108 5.93 -2.13 -14.90
C GLU A 108 6.28 -2.23 -13.41
N TYR A 109 5.45 -1.65 -12.55
CA TYR A 109 5.59 -1.81 -11.10
C TYR A 109 5.51 -3.27 -10.68
N PHE A 110 4.53 -4.02 -11.19
CA PHE A 110 4.42 -5.43 -10.90
C PHE A 110 5.67 -6.21 -11.34
N LYS A 111 6.18 -5.98 -12.55
CA LYS A 111 7.41 -6.63 -13.06
C LYS A 111 8.63 -6.27 -12.21
N LYS A 112 8.77 -5.01 -11.83
CA LYS A 112 9.89 -4.49 -11.03
C LYS A 112 9.98 -5.11 -9.63
N TYR A 113 8.83 -5.35 -8.99
CA TYR A 113 8.80 -5.77 -7.59
C TYR A 113 8.40 -7.24 -7.37
N SER A 114 7.83 -7.92 -8.37
CA SER A 114 7.50 -9.36 -8.28
C SER A 114 8.71 -10.28 -8.40
N GLY A 115 9.92 -9.74 -8.61
CA GLY A 115 11.15 -10.53 -8.61
C GLY A 115 11.26 -11.51 -9.78
N CYS A 116 10.72 -11.17 -10.95
CA CYS A 116 11.12 -11.85 -12.18
C CYS A 116 12.44 -11.23 -12.67
N GLU A 117 13.57 -11.70 -12.13
CA GLU A 117 14.80 -11.72 -12.92
C GLU A 117 14.50 -12.52 -14.20
N ASP A 118 15.08 -12.09 -15.32
CA ASP A 118 14.83 -12.61 -16.65
C ASP A 118 15.07 -14.14 -16.69
N THR A 119 13.98 -14.90 -16.63
CA THR A 119 13.91 -16.15 -17.38
C THR A 119 12.97 -15.85 -18.53
N THR A 120 13.58 -15.45 -19.64
CA THR A 120 13.07 -15.81 -20.96
C THR A 120 12.73 -17.29 -20.93
N GLU A 121 11.45 -17.57 -20.66
CA GLU A 121 10.61 -18.65 -21.22
C GLU A 121 9.61 -19.18 -20.18
N CYS A 122 8.36 -18.74 -20.29
CA CYS A 122 7.22 -19.57 -19.89
C CYS A 122 6.10 -19.37 -20.90
N SER A 123 6.34 -19.94 -22.08
CA SER A 123 5.31 -20.46 -22.95
C SER A 123 5.90 -21.62 -23.74
N LYS A 124 6.24 -22.71 -23.06
CA LYS A 124 6.08 -24.07 -23.59
C LYS A 124 6.37 -25.14 -22.55
N VAL A 125 5.55 -26.19 -22.59
CA VAL A 125 5.87 -27.53 -22.11
C VAL A 125 7.10 -28.05 -22.88
N GLY A 126 8.08 -28.64 -22.19
CA GLY A 126 9.07 -29.55 -22.79
C GLY A 126 10.51 -29.47 -22.26
N ASN A 127 10.92 -30.54 -21.55
CA ASN A 127 12.26 -31.12 -21.28
C ASN A 127 13.59 -30.38 -21.62
N GLY A 128 14.54 -30.50 -20.69
CA GLY A 128 15.91 -30.99 -20.97
C GLY A 128 17.09 -30.00 -21.05
N ASP A 129 17.88 -29.98 -19.97
CA ASP A 129 19.36 -29.94 -19.86
C ASP A 129 20.25 -28.76 -20.38
N ASP A 130 21.13 -28.34 -19.44
CA ASP A 130 22.56 -27.96 -19.52
C ASP A 130 23.07 -26.52 -19.82
N ASP A 131 23.93 -26.07 -18.89
CA ASP A 131 25.28 -25.51 -19.09
C ASP A 131 25.60 -24.02 -18.78
N LEU A 132 26.21 -23.85 -17.59
CA LEU A 132 27.35 -23.02 -17.14
C LEU A 132 27.71 -21.68 -17.86
N SER A 133 27.64 -20.55 -17.13
CA SER A 133 28.78 -19.81 -16.50
C SER A 133 29.44 -18.76 -17.46
N THR A 134 29.62 -17.47 -17.14
CA THR A 134 30.60 -16.92 -16.18
C THR A 134 30.71 -15.37 -16.34
N GLU A 135 30.79 -14.65 -15.19
CA GLU A 135 31.52 -13.37 -14.84
C GLU A 135 31.40 -12.10 -15.75
N GLU A 136 31.58 -10.84 -15.34
CA GLU A 136 31.72 -10.03 -14.12
C GLU A 136 31.73 -8.54 -14.57
N LYS A 137 31.40 -7.59 -13.65
CA LYS A 137 32.02 -6.25 -13.43
C LYS A 137 31.04 -5.11 -13.09
N GLU A 138 30.95 -4.85 -11.78
CA GLU A 138 31.35 -3.60 -11.09
C GLU A 138 31.10 -2.22 -11.74
N LYS A 139 30.26 -1.37 -11.10
CA LYS A 139 30.72 -0.12 -10.46
C LYS A 139 29.64 0.62 -9.64
N GLU A 140 30.03 0.91 -8.41
CA GLU A 140 29.46 1.86 -7.45
C GLU A 140 29.79 3.31 -7.86
N GLN A 141 28.88 4.28 -7.63
CA GLN A 141 29.28 5.57 -7.03
C GLN A 141 28.11 6.42 -6.49
N LYS A 142 28.24 6.69 -5.19
CA LYS A 142 27.48 7.57 -4.32
C LYS A 142 27.86 9.05 -4.50
N LYS A 143 26.83 9.91 -4.40
CA LYS A 143 26.68 10.99 -3.38
C LYS A 143 27.75 12.10 -3.30
N SER A 144 27.31 13.35 -3.50
CA SER A 144 27.48 14.53 -2.63
C SER A 144 27.10 15.77 -3.46
N CYS A 145 26.33 16.74 -2.94
CA CYS A 145 26.85 17.82 -2.11
C CYS A 145 25.76 18.48 -1.26
N ALA A 146 26.19 19.05 -0.14
CA ALA A 146 25.41 19.67 0.92
C ALA A 146 25.07 21.14 0.64
N ARG A 147 24.06 21.69 1.33
CA ARG A 147 24.17 23.02 1.99
C ARG A 147 23.09 23.27 3.06
N GLU A 148 23.54 23.95 4.11
CA GLU A 148 22.87 24.35 5.36
C GLU A 148 21.87 25.52 5.24
N ASP A 149 21.00 25.58 6.26
CA ASP A 149 20.37 26.70 6.98
C ASP A 149 20.18 28.08 6.32
N VAL A 150 18.93 28.58 6.30
CA VAL A 150 18.55 29.92 6.83
C VAL A 150 17.05 29.96 7.19
N LYS A 151 16.78 30.27 8.45
CA LYS A 151 15.53 30.72 9.09
C LYS A 151 15.01 32.02 8.47
N HIS A 152 13.73 32.15 8.11
CA HIS A 152 13.02 33.44 8.18
C HIS A 152 11.52 33.28 8.53
N LYS A 153 11.10 34.23 9.37
CA LYS A 153 9.81 34.41 10.03
C LYS A 153 8.84 35.16 9.10
N ASN A 154 7.57 35.06 9.46
CA ASN A 154 6.53 36.09 9.37
C ASN A 154 5.74 36.32 8.06
N THR A 155 4.43 36.12 8.25
CA THR A 155 3.32 37.04 7.95
C THR A 155 3.04 37.42 6.50
N SER A 156 1.82 37.04 6.10
CA SER A 156 0.88 37.79 5.27
C SER A 156 1.32 38.07 3.83
N LYS A 157 0.50 37.64 2.87
CA LYS A 157 -0.47 38.52 2.20
C LYS A 157 -0.99 37.85 0.92
N ASP A 158 -2.31 37.86 0.83
CA ASP A 158 -3.22 37.79 -0.33
C ASP A 158 -2.76 37.17 -1.66
N LYS A 159 -3.56 36.22 -2.15
CA LYS A 159 -3.84 36.03 -3.58
C LYS A 159 -5.18 35.32 -3.79
N ASP A 160 -6.20 36.15 -4.01
CA ASP A 160 -7.39 35.92 -4.85
C ASP A 160 -6.94 35.37 -6.22
N GLU A 161 -7.64 34.52 -6.98
CA GLU A 161 -9.08 34.28 -7.12
C GLU A 161 -9.24 32.95 -7.91
N SER A 162 -10.41 32.31 -7.84
CA SER A 162 -10.80 30.99 -8.41
C SER A 162 -10.51 29.72 -7.57
N LYS A 163 -10.76 29.78 -6.26
CA LYS A 163 -10.97 28.56 -5.46
C LYS A 163 -12.46 28.22 -5.41
N GLU A 164 -12.79 27.04 -5.93
CA GLU A 164 -14.06 26.34 -5.68
C GLU A 164 -14.48 26.50 -4.20
N LYS A 165 -15.75 26.82 -3.94
CA LYS A 165 -16.24 27.09 -2.57
C LYS A 165 -16.15 25.80 -1.75
N VAL A 166 -15.10 25.68 -0.93
CA VAL A 166 -14.91 24.55 -0.01
C VAL A 166 -15.33 24.98 1.39
N TYR A 167 -16.24 24.20 1.99
CA TYR A 167 -16.73 24.35 3.34
C TYR A 167 -16.11 23.29 4.25
N TYR A 168 -15.66 23.69 5.44
CA TYR A 168 -15.07 22.80 6.43
C TYR A 168 -16.01 22.67 7.62
N ALA A 169 -16.57 21.49 7.84
CA ALA A 169 -17.46 21.24 8.96
C ALA A 169 -16.73 20.52 10.09
N VAL A 170 -16.91 21.01 11.31
CA VAL A 170 -16.42 20.40 12.54
C VAL A 170 -17.62 19.85 13.29
N ALA A 171 -17.71 18.52 13.38
CA ALA A 171 -18.74 17.82 14.16
C ALA A 171 -18.31 17.65 15.63
N ARG A 172 -17.00 17.56 15.87
CA ARG A 172 -16.43 17.39 17.21
C ARG A 172 -15.12 18.16 17.30
N GLY A 173 -15.09 19.16 18.18
CA GLY A 173 -13.97 20.08 18.37
C GLY A 173 -14.30 21.09 19.47
N HIS A 174 -13.46 22.12 19.62
CA HIS A 174 -13.68 23.23 20.56
C HIS A 174 -14.96 24.00 20.25
N ARG A 175 -15.24 24.27 18.96
CA ARG A 175 -16.48 24.85 18.48
C ARG A 175 -16.98 24.06 17.27
N PRO A 176 -18.05 23.25 17.41
CA PRO A 176 -18.66 22.60 16.26
C PRO A 176 -19.38 23.65 15.39
N GLY A 177 -19.26 23.50 14.07
CA GLY A 177 -19.76 24.49 13.12
C GLY A 177 -19.19 24.32 11.71
N VAL A 178 -19.64 25.17 10.79
CA VAL A 178 -19.13 25.24 9.42
C VAL A 178 -18.24 26.45 9.27
N TYR A 179 -17.04 26.24 8.73
CA TYR A 179 -16.02 27.25 8.49
C TYR A 179 -15.74 27.33 6.99
N LYS A 180 -15.59 28.55 6.48
CA LYS A 180 -15.22 28.80 5.08
C LYS A 180 -13.69 28.73 4.87
N SER A 181 -12.94 28.66 5.97
CA SER A 181 -11.48 28.65 5.99
C SER A 181 -10.93 27.45 6.73
N TRP A 182 -9.90 26.80 6.16
CA TRP A 182 -9.18 25.71 6.82
C TRP A 182 -8.53 26.17 8.15
N ALA A 183 -8.01 27.40 8.18
CA ALA A 183 -7.35 27.95 9.37
C ALA A 183 -8.28 27.96 10.60
N GLU A 184 -9.53 28.40 10.44
CA GLU A 184 -10.53 28.40 11.51
C GLU A 184 -10.89 26.97 11.94
N CYS A 185 -11.15 26.07 10.97
CA CYS A 185 -11.44 24.67 11.25
C CYS A 185 -10.29 23.97 12.01
N GLN A 186 -9.04 24.26 11.62
CA GLN A 186 -7.87 23.68 12.26
C GLN A 186 -7.72 24.18 13.70
N GLU A 187 -7.94 25.46 13.96
CA GLU A 187 -7.90 26.00 15.32
C GLU A 187 -8.95 25.36 16.24
N GLN A 188 -10.12 25.01 15.71
CA GLN A 188 -11.17 24.33 16.49
C GLN A 188 -10.93 22.83 16.71
N THR A 189 -9.94 22.24 16.05
CA THR A 189 -9.68 20.79 16.11
C THR A 189 -8.29 20.44 16.61
N LYS A 190 -7.33 21.35 16.47
CA LYS A 190 -5.97 21.24 17.01
C LYS A 190 -6.05 21.09 18.52
N ASP A 191 -5.36 20.08 19.04
CA ASP A 191 -5.32 19.71 20.47
C ASP A 191 -6.62 19.10 21.05
N PHE A 192 -7.68 18.92 20.23
CA PHE A 192 -8.92 18.29 20.70
C PHE A 192 -8.90 16.76 20.53
N LYS A 193 -8.93 16.01 21.64
CA LYS A 193 -8.92 14.54 21.62
C LYS A 193 -10.22 13.99 21.02
N GLY A 194 -10.10 13.34 19.87
CA GLY A 194 -11.23 12.78 19.13
C GLY A 194 -11.96 13.80 18.26
N ALA A 195 -11.26 14.83 17.77
CA ALA A 195 -11.81 15.77 16.81
C ALA A 195 -12.35 15.05 15.55
N LYS A 196 -13.51 15.49 15.07
CA LYS A 196 -14.13 15.01 13.83
C LYS A 196 -14.45 16.20 12.96
N PHE A 197 -13.77 16.32 11.84
CA PHE A 197 -13.98 17.36 10.84
C PHE A 197 -13.95 16.78 9.42
N LYS A 198 -14.60 17.47 8.48
CA LYS A 198 -14.63 17.07 7.07
C LYS A 198 -14.83 18.28 6.16
N LYS A 199 -14.28 18.19 4.95
CA LYS A 199 -14.49 19.17 3.88
C LYS A 199 -15.65 18.77 2.97
N PHE A 200 -16.42 19.75 2.55
CA PHE A 200 -17.57 19.64 1.67
C PHE A 200 -17.50 20.71 0.59
N THR A 201 -18.14 20.45 -0.54
CA THR A 201 -18.33 21.44 -1.61
C THR A 201 -19.66 22.17 -1.47
N GLU A 202 -20.59 21.62 -0.69
CA GLU A 202 -21.91 22.21 -0.40
C GLU A 202 -22.00 22.68 1.05
N GLU A 203 -22.62 23.86 1.26
CA GLU A 203 -22.81 24.46 2.58
C GLU A 203 -23.82 23.65 3.43
N ASP A 204 -24.89 23.16 2.80
CA ASP A 204 -25.92 22.35 3.46
C ASP A 204 -25.33 21.05 4.02
N GLU A 205 -24.58 20.29 3.21
CA GLU A 205 -23.91 19.07 3.69
C GLU A 205 -22.97 19.35 4.87
N ALA A 206 -22.23 20.45 4.80
CA ALA A 206 -21.33 20.88 5.87
C ALA A 206 -22.12 21.18 7.15
N LYS A 207 -23.26 21.86 7.04
CA LYS A 207 -24.11 22.22 8.17
C LYS A 207 -24.66 20.99 8.88
N PHE A 208 -25.20 20.03 8.12
CA PHE A 208 -25.71 18.79 8.69
C PHE A 208 -24.61 17.98 9.40
N PHE A 209 -23.39 17.96 8.86
CA PHE A 209 -22.25 17.30 9.52
C PHE A 209 -21.88 17.98 10.84
N ALA A 210 -21.87 19.32 10.87
CA ALA A 210 -21.58 20.09 12.08
C ALA A 210 -22.64 19.86 13.19
N GLU A 211 -23.90 19.61 12.81
CA GLU A 211 -24.99 19.25 13.73
C GLU A 211 -24.87 17.83 14.32
N GLY A 212 -23.84 17.07 13.94
CA GLY A 212 -23.56 15.74 14.46
C GLY A 212 -24.18 14.59 13.65
N ASN A 213 -24.76 14.88 12.49
CA ASN A 213 -25.29 13.85 11.61
C ASN A 213 -24.17 13.05 10.95
N THR A 214 -24.40 11.75 10.77
CA THR A 214 -23.42 10.86 10.14
C THR A 214 -23.50 11.01 8.62
N LEU A 215 -22.39 10.78 7.89
CA LEU A 215 -22.34 10.85 6.41
C LEU A 215 -23.48 10.11 5.68
N LYS A 216 -24.00 9.00 6.25
CA LYS A 216 -25.16 8.28 5.70
C LYS A 216 -26.47 9.07 5.78
N GLN A 217 -26.65 9.87 6.84
CA GLN A 217 -27.86 10.67 7.07
C GLN A 217 -27.85 11.93 6.22
N ILE A 218 -26.68 12.54 6.02
CA ILE A 218 -26.51 13.75 5.19
C ILE A 218 -26.94 13.47 3.75
N GLY A 219 -26.43 12.39 3.14
CA GLY A 219 -26.79 12.02 1.77
C GLY A 219 -28.28 11.70 1.60
N ALA A 220 -28.92 11.08 2.59
CA ALA A 220 -30.36 10.80 2.55
C ALA A 220 -31.20 12.10 2.63
N GLN A 221 -30.79 13.06 3.44
CA GLN A 221 -31.55 14.28 3.68
C GLN A 221 -31.45 15.28 2.52
N VAL A 222 -30.27 15.42 1.91
CA VAL A 222 -30.08 16.28 0.73
C VAL A 222 -30.88 15.74 -0.47
N LEU A 223 -30.90 14.42 -0.66
CA LEU A 223 -31.72 13.77 -1.71
C LEU A 223 -33.24 13.96 -1.48
N SER A 224 -33.69 13.92 -0.22
CA SER A 224 -35.10 14.19 0.12
C SER A 224 -35.52 15.64 -0.08
N SER A 225 -34.58 16.58 0.06
CA SER A 225 -34.85 18.02 -0.07
C SER A 225 -34.89 18.48 -1.54
N LEU A 226 -34.25 17.73 -2.44
CA LEU A 226 -34.17 18.03 -3.88
C LEU A 226 -35.33 17.42 -4.69
N THR A 227 -36.16 16.57 -4.07
CA THR A 227 -37.27 15.85 -4.72
C THR A 227 -38.65 16.45 -4.40
N ARG A 228 -38.69 17.73 -4.00
CA ARG A 228 -39.92 18.44 -3.62
C ARG A 228 -40.24 19.60 -4.55
#